data_AF-A0A4S8L1T3-F1
#
_entry.id   AF-A0A4S8L1T3-F1
#
_cell.length_a   1.000
_cell.length_b   1.000
_cell.length_c   1.000
_cell.angle_alpha   90.00
_cell.angle_beta   90.00
_cell.angle_gamma   90.00
#
_symmetry.space_group_name_H-M   'P 1'
#
loop_
_entity.id
_entity.type
_entity.pdbx_description
1 polymer ?
#
loop_
_entity_poly.entity_id
_entity_poly.type
_entity_poly.pdbx_seq_one_letter_code
_entity_poly.pdbx_strand_id
1 'polypeptide(L)'
;NIQQFVKVWEGGIGRENRLICGCAGTAIGMDDIAPGAFNLENRFSRILRNDWSELTVEKIYDNINWNHISAIQELHVLRVLLQFVPSL
;
A
#
# COMPACT_ATOMS: atom_id res chain seq x y z
N ASN A 1 -0.64 -10.27 -15.90
CA ASN A 1 -0.11 -11.50 -16.54
C ASN A 1 0.69 -11.05 -17.74
N ILE A 2 1.99 -11.35 -17.80
CA ILE A 2 2.87 -11.00 -18.93
C ILE A 2 3.16 -12.27 -19.72
N GLN A 3 3.05 -12.14 -21.03
CA GLN A 3 3.49 -13.15 -21.98
C GLN A 3 4.48 -12.47 -22.92
N GLN A 4 5.75 -12.85 -22.81
CA GLN A 4 6.82 -12.31 -23.65
C GLN A 4 7.46 -13.43 -24.45
N PHE A 5 7.48 -13.26 -25.77
CA PHE A 5 8.16 -14.17 -26.68
C PHE A 5 9.61 -13.70 -26.87
N VAL A 6 10.56 -14.41 -26.26
CA VAL A 6 11.98 -14.11 -26.35
C VAL A 6 12.57 -14.86 -27.53
N LYS A 7 12.94 -14.11 -28.57
CA LYS A 7 13.64 -14.62 -29.75
C LYS A 7 15.13 -14.75 -29.46
N VAL A 8 15.74 -15.81 -29.98
CA VAL A 8 17.19 -15.99 -29.92
C VAL A 8 17.84 -15.10 -30.99
N TRP A 9 18.66 -14.13 -30.59
CA TRP A 9 19.27 -13.16 -31.49
C TRP A 9 20.70 -13.52 -31.94
N GLU A 10 21.37 -14.49 -31.27
CA GLU A 10 22.68 -15.04 -31.66
C GLU A 10 22.58 -16.53 -31.98
N GLY A 11 23.14 -16.94 -33.13
CA GLY A 11 23.12 -18.32 -33.59
C GLY A 11 24.04 -19.24 -32.78
N GLY A 12 23.46 -20.29 -32.20
CA GLY A 12 24.18 -21.37 -31.55
C GLY A 12 23.32 -22.63 -31.52
N ILE A 13 23.93 -23.79 -31.77
CA ILE A 13 23.23 -25.10 -31.71
C ILE A 13 22.69 -25.29 -30.28
N GLY A 14 21.38 -25.51 -30.16
CA GLY A 14 20.70 -25.79 -28.88
C GLY A 14 19.96 -24.62 -28.21
N ARG A 15 19.85 -23.45 -28.86
CA ARG A 15 19.00 -22.35 -28.37
C ARG A 15 17.68 -22.28 -29.12
N GLU A 16 16.58 -22.40 -28.40
CA GLU A 16 15.21 -22.31 -28.93
C GLU A 16 14.51 -21.03 -28.44
N ASN A 17 13.58 -20.52 -29.24
CA ASN A 17 12.72 -19.41 -28.82
C ASN A 17 11.86 -19.84 -27.62
N ARG A 18 11.72 -18.97 -26.62
CA ARG A 18 10.96 -19.28 -25.41
C ARG A 18 9.84 -18.28 -25.20
N LEU A 19 8.66 -18.82 -24.91
CA LEU A 19 7.52 -18.05 -24.43
C LEU A 19 7.61 -17.99 -22.91
N ILE A 20 7.94 -16.81 -22.38
CA ILE A 20 7.96 -16.57 -20.94
C ILE A 20 6.56 -16.11 -20.55
N CYS A 21 5.83 -16.98 -19.86
CA CYS A 21 4.54 -16.66 -19.23
C CYS A 21 4.76 -16.49 -17.73
N GLY A 22 4.34 -15.36 -17.18
CA GLY A 22 4.50 -15.09 -15.76
C GLY A 22 3.56 -14.00 -15.25
N CYS A 23 3.47 -13.87 -13.93
CA CYS A 23 2.79 -12.74 -13.32
C CYS A 23 3.77 -11.56 -13.26
N ALA A 24 3.40 -10.43 -13.87
CA ALA A 24 4.07 -9.17 -13.57
C ALA A 24 3.63 -8.72 -12.18
N GLY A 25 4.56 -8.69 -11.25
CA GLY A 25 4.36 -8.03 -9.97
C GLY A 25 5.01 -6.65 -10.03
N THR A 26 4.25 -5.61 -9.71
CA THR A 26 4.84 -4.33 -9.32
C THR A 26 5.09 -4.39 -7.82
N ALA A 27 6.35 -4.34 -7.40
CA ALA A 27 6.69 -4.11 -6.01
C ALA A 27 6.49 -2.63 -5.70
N ILE A 28 5.62 -2.32 -4.73
CA ILE A 28 5.41 -0.96 -4.23
C ILE A 28 5.96 -0.95 -2.80
N GLY A 29 7.01 -0.16 -2.57
CA GLY A 29 7.43 0.17 -1.21
C GLY A 29 6.40 1.08 -0.59
N MET A 30 5.95 0.75 0.62
CA MET A 30 5.02 1.56 1.38
C MET A 30 5.62 1.78 2.77
N ASP A 31 5.74 3.04 3.17
CA ASP A 31 6.18 3.44 4.50
C ASP A 31 4.96 3.52 5.45
N ASP A 32 5.22 3.45 6.76
CA ASP A 32 4.22 3.59 7.83
C ASP A 32 3.03 2.62 7.77
N ILE A 33 3.25 1.42 7.23
CA ILE A 33 2.26 0.35 7.19
C ILE A 33 2.33 -0.52 8.44
N ALA A 34 1.19 -0.65 9.13
CA ALA A 34 1.07 -1.56 10.27
C ALA A 34 1.42 -3.01 9.88
N PRO A 35 2.12 -3.78 10.73
CA PRO A 35 2.44 -5.17 10.45
C PRO A 35 1.18 -5.98 10.11
N GLY A 36 1.21 -6.67 8.97
CA GLY A 36 0.09 -7.51 8.54
C GLY A 36 -1.11 -6.75 7.95
N ALA A 37 -1.02 -5.44 7.70
CA ALA A 37 -2.10 -4.64 7.08
C ALA A 37 -2.57 -5.23 5.73
N PHE A 38 -1.66 -5.87 4.98
CA PHE A 38 -1.96 -6.53 3.71
C PHE A 38 -1.98 -8.06 3.81
N ASN A 39 -2.58 -8.60 4.87
CA ASN A 39 -2.77 -10.05 5.00
C ASN A 39 -3.93 -10.55 4.12
N LEU A 40 -3.59 -11.32 3.09
CA LEU A 40 -4.54 -11.86 2.11
C LEU A 40 -5.57 -12.80 2.74
N GLU A 41 -5.15 -13.71 3.62
CA GLU A 41 -6.04 -14.67 4.30
C GLU A 41 -7.01 -13.95 5.25
N ASN A 42 -6.51 -12.95 5.97
CA ASN A 42 -7.35 -12.12 6.83
C ASN A 42 -8.41 -11.37 6.01
N ARG A 43 -8.02 -10.84 4.84
CA ARG A 43 -8.98 -10.19 3.94
C ARG A 43 -10.04 -11.16 3.43
N PHE A 44 -9.65 -12.34 2.94
CA PHE A 44 -10.60 -13.34 2.43
C PHE A 44 -11.55 -13.83 3.51
N SER A 45 -11.06 -14.09 4.73
CA SER A 45 -11.92 -14.52 5.84
C SER A 45 -12.96 -13.46 6.22
N ARG A 46 -12.61 -12.17 6.25
CA ARG A 46 -13.57 -11.07 6.50
C ARG A 46 -14.61 -10.92 5.39
N ILE A 47 -14.22 -11.13 4.13
CA ILE A 47 -15.15 -11.12 3.00
C ILE A 47 -16.15 -12.27 3.12
N LEU A 48 -15.69 -13.48 3.43
CA LEU A 48 -16.55 -14.65 3.59
C LEU A 48 -17.55 -14.50 4.74
N ARG A 49 -17.14 -13.81 5.82
CA ARG A 49 -18.00 -13.49 6.96
C ARG A 49 -18.97 -12.34 6.69
N ASN A 50 -18.81 -11.63 5.57
CA ASN A 50 -19.56 -10.43 5.22
C ASN A 50 -19.43 -9.34 6.30
N ASP A 51 -18.29 -9.24 6.99
CA ASP A 51 -18.08 -8.29 8.10
C ASP A 51 -18.31 -6.82 7.68
N TRP A 52 -18.24 -6.55 6.37
CA TRP A 52 -18.42 -5.24 5.77
C TRP A 52 -19.89 -4.84 5.59
N SER A 53 -20.86 -5.76 5.75
CA SER A 53 -22.28 -5.42 5.62
C SER A 53 -22.78 -4.50 6.73
N GLU A 54 -22.09 -4.47 7.86
CA GLU A 54 -22.40 -3.59 8.98
C GLU A 54 -21.52 -2.33 9.01
N LEU A 55 -20.73 -2.07 7.97
CA LEU A 55 -19.86 -0.91 7.92
C LEU A 55 -20.69 0.35 7.69
N THR A 56 -20.67 1.27 8.66
CA THR A 56 -21.30 2.58 8.55
C THR A 56 -20.25 3.67 8.47
N VAL A 57 -20.67 4.89 8.11
CA VAL A 57 -19.78 6.05 8.05
C VAL A 57 -19.18 6.34 9.43
N GLU A 58 -19.96 6.19 10.49
CA GLU A 58 -19.53 6.41 11.87
C GLU A 58 -18.44 5.42 12.27
N LYS A 59 -18.60 4.14 11.93
CA LYS A 59 -17.57 3.12 12.19
C LYS A 59 -16.26 3.42 11.46
N ILE A 60 -16.32 3.97 10.25
CA ILE A 60 -15.12 4.41 9.51
C ILE A 60 -14.51 5.63 10.19
N TYR A 61 -15.33 6.60 10.58
CA TYR A 61 -14.90 7.80 11.29
C TYR A 61 -14.20 7.45 12.60
N ASP A 62 -14.76 6.55 13.39
CA ASP A 62 -14.20 6.10 14.67
C ASP A 62 -12.92 5.27 14.49
N ASN A 63 -12.71 4.67 13.32
CA ASN A 63 -11.50 3.92 13.01
C ASN A 63 -10.29 4.81 12.66
N ILE A 64 -10.52 6.08 12.36
CA ILE A 64 -9.44 7.04 12.08
C ILE A 64 -8.63 7.29 13.37
N ASN A 65 -7.31 7.31 13.25
CA ASN A 65 -6.42 7.64 14.36
C ASN A 65 -6.41 9.15 14.64
N TRP A 66 -7.50 9.65 15.24
CA TRP A 66 -7.68 11.07 15.57
C TRP A 66 -6.62 11.61 16.51
N ASN A 67 -6.10 10.79 17.43
CA ASN A 67 -5.03 11.20 18.35
C ASN A 67 -3.76 11.58 17.58
N HIS A 68 -3.38 10.76 16.59
CA HIS A 68 -2.24 11.07 15.73
C HIS A 68 -2.46 12.34 14.90
N ILE A 69 -3.67 12.50 14.35
CA ILE A 69 -4.05 13.71 13.59
C ILE A 69 -3.97 14.96 14.48
N SER A 70 -4.54 14.92 15.69
CA SER A 70 -4.51 16.04 16.64
C SER A 70 -3.08 16.41 17.01
N ALA A 71 -2.24 15.42 17.32
CA ALA A 71 -0.83 15.66 17.66
C ALA A 71 -0.06 16.34 16.52
N ILE A 72 -0.27 15.89 15.27
CA ILE A 72 0.33 16.53 14.09
C ILE A 72 -0.19 17.97 13.91
N GLN A 73 -1.49 18.19 14.08
CA GLN A 73 -2.09 19.52 13.97
C GLN A 73 -1.52 20.50 15.00
N GLU A 74 -1.39 20.07 16.25
CA GLU A 74 -0.78 20.87 17.33
C GLU A 74 0.67 21.25 17.00
N LEU A 75 1.48 20.30 16.53
CA LEU A 75 2.85 20.55 16.11
C LEU A 75 2.93 21.51 14.91
N HIS A 76 1.99 21.41 13.96
CA HIS A 76 1.91 22.35 12.85
C HIS A 76 1.62 23.77 13.33
N VAL A 77 0.65 23.94 14.23
CA VAL A 77 0.34 25.25 14.82
C VAL A 77 1.54 25.80 15.57
N LEU A 78 2.17 24.99 16.42
CA LEU A 78 3.37 25.39 17.18
C LEU A 78 4.50 25.83 16.25
N ARG A 79 4.77 25.07 15.19
CA ARG A 79 5.79 25.41 14.19
C ARG A 79 5.51 26.76 13.53
N VAL A 80 4.25 27.01 13.17
CA VAL A 80 3.83 28.30 12.58
C VAL A 80 4.05 29.43 13.59
N LEU A 81 3.65 29.25 14.85
CA LEU A 81 3.84 30.26 15.89
C LEU A 81 5.32 30.61 16.09
N LEU A 82 6.21 29.61 16.19
CA LEU A 82 7.65 29.82 16.30
C LEU A 82 8.25 30.51 15.07
N GLN A 83 7.72 30.22 13.88
CA GLN A 83 8.20 30.83 12.64
C GLN A 83 7.82 32.31 12.52
N PHE A 84 6.61 32.69 12.96
CA PHE A 84 6.07 34.05 12.78
C PHE A 84 6.19 34.94 14.02
N VAL A 85 6.48 34.38 15.18
CA VAL A 85 6.74 35.13 16.42
C VAL A 85 8.13 34.73 16.94
N PRO A 86 9.22 35.34 16.44
CA PRO A 86 10.60 34.94 16.77
C PRO A 86 10.99 35.14 18.24
N SER A 87 10.14 35.80 19.03
CA SER A 87 10.37 36.09 20.46
C SER A 87 9.76 35.06 21.41
N LEU A 88 9.07 34.04 20.89
CA LEU A 88 8.69 32.83 21.63
C LEU A 88 9.88 31.86 21.68
#